data_AF-K3YXY0-F1
#
_entry.id   AF-K3YXY0-F1
#
_cell.length_a   1.000
_cell.length_b   1.000
_cell.length_c   1.000
_cell.angle_alpha   90.00
_cell.angle_beta   90.00
_cell.angle_gamma   90.00
#
_symmetry.space_group_name_H-M   'P 1'
#
loop_
_entity.id
_entity.type
_entity.pdbx_description
1 polymer ?
#
loop_
_entity_poly.entity_id
_entity_poly.type
_entity_poly.pdbx_seq_one_letter_code
_entity_poly.pdbx_strand_id
1 'polypeptide(L)'
;MTGHWIAFMIQPKNGVVTVFDSLDYDQSTYKEFILILQKAYQHYITNGGIHNSKRPKEMVVRTNFPCHKQPSSSVHCGYYMCENIRMIRRYTTDPER
;
A
#
# COMPACT_ATOMS: atom_id res chain seq x y z
N MET A 1 -9.77 -23.82 1.49
CA MET A 1 -9.16 -22.61 0.91
C MET A 1 -8.28 -21.99 1.98
N THR A 2 -6.99 -21.85 1.72
CA THR A 2 -6.08 -21.12 2.61
C THR A 2 -6.29 -19.63 2.40
N GLY A 3 -6.40 -18.85 3.47
CA GLY A 3 -6.55 -17.39 3.38
C GLY A 3 -5.35 -16.74 2.70
N HIS A 4 -5.57 -15.59 2.08
CA HIS A 4 -4.54 -14.76 1.46
C HIS A 4 -4.51 -13.38 2.11
N TRP A 5 -3.31 -12.90 2.44
CA TRP A 5 -3.12 -11.58 3.03
C TRP A 5 -2.65 -10.59 1.96
N ILE A 6 -3.27 -9.41 1.97
CA ILE A 6 -2.87 -8.24 1.19
C ILE A 6 -2.62 -7.10 2.20
N ALA A 7 -1.47 -6.44 2.13
CA ALA A 7 -1.21 -5.25 2.95
C ALA A 7 -1.31 -3.95 2.16
N PHE A 8 -1.78 -2.91 2.84
CA PHE A 8 -1.83 -1.55 2.33
C PHE A 8 -0.92 -0.67 3.21
N MET A 9 0.16 -0.16 2.65
CA MET A 9 1.00 0.84 3.32
C MET A 9 0.55 2.24 2.89
N ILE A 10 -0.12 2.92 3.81
CA ILE A 10 -0.72 4.24 3.60
C ILE A 10 0.29 5.31 4.02
N GLN A 11 0.58 6.25 3.14
CA GLN A 11 1.50 7.37 3.40
C GLN A 11 0.79 8.70 3.10
N PRO A 12 -0.03 9.22 4.04
CA PRO A 12 -0.89 10.38 3.80
C PRO A 12 -0.11 11.63 3.40
N LYS A 13 1.02 11.92 4.08
CA LYS A 13 1.88 13.07 3.74
C LYS A 13 2.35 13.10 2.28
N ASN A 14 2.53 11.91 1.70
CA ASN A 14 2.97 11.74 0.32
C ASN A 14 1.80 11.55 -0.66
N GLY A 15 0.57 11.35 -0.17
CA GLY A 15 -0.58 10.99 -1.00
C GLY A 15 -0.39 9.67 -1.74
N VAL A 16 0.23 8.67 -1.10
CA VAL A 16 0.53 7.36 -1.72
C VAL A 16 0.01 6.22 -0.87
N VAL A 17 -0.61 5.24 -1.51
CA VAL A 17 -0.81 3.90 -0.93
C VAL A 17 -0.03 2.89 -1.75
N THR A 18 0.73 2.03 -1.08
CA THR A 18 1.42 0.90 -1.71
C THR A 18 0.69 -0.38 -1.33
N VAL A 19 0.26 -1.15 -2.34
CA VAL A 19 -0.42 -2.43 -2.14
C VAL A 19 0.59 -3.56 -2.26
N PHE A 20 0.67 -4.39 -1.23
CA PHE A 20 1.49 -5.59 -1.17
C PHE A 20 0.61 -6.81 -1.34
N ASP A 21 0.61 -7.33 -2.56
CA ASP A 21 -0.05 -8.56 -2.92
C ASP A 21 0.99 -9.53 -3.50
N SER A 22 1.21 -10.65 -2.80
CA SER A 22 2.19 -11.65 -3.23
C SER A 22 1.68 -12.57 -4.33
N LEU A 23 0.36 -12.59 -4.61
CA LEU A 23 -0.29 -13.40 -5.63
C LEU A 23 -0.72 -12.59 -6.87
N ASP A 24 -0.49 -11.27 -6.87
CA ASP A 24 -0.86 -10.36 -7.96
C ASP A 24 -2.32 -10.52 -8.41
N TYR A 25 -3.25 -10.54 -7.45
CA TYR A 25 -4.66 -10.46 -7.77
C TYR A 25 -4.96 -9.17 -8.53
N ASP A 26 -5.95 -9.27 -9.41
CA ASP A 26 -6.44 -8.12 -10.15
C ASP A 26 -6.85 -7.00 -9.19
N GLN A 27 -6.57 -5.76 -9.57
CA GLN A 27 -6.85 -4.61 -8.69
C GLN A 27 -8.33 -4.46 -8.37
N SER A 28 -9.23 -5.01 -9.21
CA SER A 28 -10.66 -5.06 -8.93
C SER A 28 -11.00 -5.82 -7.65
N THR A 29 -10.15 -6.77 -7.21
CA THR A 29 -10.33 -7.55 -5.96
C THR A 29 -10.38 -6.66 -4.73
N TYR A 30 -9.67 -5.52 -4.74
CA TYR A 30 -9.61 -4.60 -3.61
C TYR A 30 -10.05 -3.17 -3.97
N LYS A 31 -10.80 -3.01 -5.07
CA LYS A 31 -11.28 -1.69 -5.54
C LYS A 31 -12.08 -0.92 -4.49
N GLU A 32 -12.87 -1.62 -3.69
CA GLU A 32 -13.70 -1.01 -2.65
C GLU A 32 -12.84 -0.44 -1.52
N PHE A 33 -11.79 -1.15 -1.13
CA PHE A 33 -10.80 -0.64 -0.18
C PHE A 33 -10.06 0.58 -0.73
N ILE A 34 -9.67 0.57 -2.01
CA ILE A 34 -9.06 1.74 -2.64
C ILE A 34 -10.01 2.93 -2.61
N LEU A 35 -11.30 2.74 -2.90
CA LEU A 35 -12.30 3.80 -2.82
C LEU A 35 -12.43 4.37 -1.41
N ILE A 36 -12.42 3.52 -0.37
CA ILE A 36 -12.42 3.95 1.03
C ILE A 36 -11.18 4.83 1.32
N LEU A 37 -10.00 4.39 0.88
CA LEU A 37 -8.75 5.16 1.08
C LEU A 37 -8.77 6.50 0.35
N GLN A 38 -9.33 6.57 -0.86
CA GLN A 38 -9.50 7.84 -1.57
C GLN A 38 -10.36 8.83 -0.77
N LYS A 39 -11.52 8.37 -0.28
CA LYS A 39 -12.42 9.20 0.53
C LYS A 39 -11.78 9.63 1.85
N ALA A 40 -11.08 8.71 2.53
CA ALA A 40 -10.37 9.00 3.76
C ALA A 40 -9.26 10.04 3.56
N TYR A 41 -8.53 9.96 2.44
CA TYR A 41 -7.48 10.93 2.12
C TYR A 41 -8.03 12.31 1.76
N GLN A 42 -9.13 12.37 1.00
CA GLN A 42 -9.83 13.64 0.74
C GLN A 42 -10.26 14.31 2.05
N HIS A 43 -10.83 13.54 2.98
CA HIS A 43 -11.20 14.05 4.31
C HIS A 43 -9.98 14.52 5.11
N TYR A 44 -8.88 13.75 5.10
CA TYR A 44 -7.61 14.14 5.72
C TYR A 44 -7.10 15.49 5.20
N ILE A 45 -7.12 15.73 3.89
CA ILE A 45 -6.71 17.01 3.29
C ILE A 45 -7.65 18.13 3.70
N THR A 46 -8.97 17.92 3.61
CA THR A 46 -9.98 18.93 3.94
C THR A 46 -9.85 19.43 5.37
N ASN A 47 -9.43 18.55 6.29
CA ASN A 47 -9.21 18.89 7.70
C ASN A 47 -7.80 19.47 7.98
N GLY A 48 -7.07 19.91 6.96
CA GLY A 48 -5.75 20.54 7.11
C GLY A 48 -4.59 19.56 7.27
N GLY A 49 -4.78 18.29 6.91
CA GLY A 49 -3.72 17.28 6.94
C GLY A 49 -2.50 17.69 6.10
N ILE A 50 -1.30 17.44 6.64
CA ILE A 50 -0.03 17.71 5.96
C ILE A 50 -0.01 16.94 4.64
N HIS A 51 0.10 17.65 3.53
CA HIS A 51 0.23 17.08 2.19
C HIS A 51 1.05 18.01 1.29
N ASN A 52 1.58 17.47 0.21
CA ASN A 52 2.22 18.29 -0.81
C ASN A 52 1.15 18.96 -1.69
N SER A 53 1.02 20.28 -1.59
CA SER A 53 0.03 21.07 -2.35
C SER A 53 0.20 21.02 -3.88
N LYS A 54 1.37 20.59 -4.37
CA LYS A 54 1.63 20.38 -5.81
C LYS A 54 1.13 19.02 -6.32
N ARG A 55 0.65 18.14 -5.44
CA ARG A 55 0.14 16.80 -5.81
C ARG A 55 -1.39 16.80 -5.90
N PRO A 56 -1.97 15.87 -6.68
CA PRO A 56 -3.41 15.65 -6.69
C PRO A 56 -3.96 15.39 -5.28
N LYS A 57 -5.21 15.77 -5.05
CA LYS A 57 -5.96 15.46 -3.82
C LYS A 57 -6.49 14.02 -3.79
N GLU A 58 -5.88 13.15 -4.60
CA GLU A 58 -6.16 11.73 -4.71
C GLU A 58 -4.93 10.94 -4.26
N MET A 59 -5.15 9.77 -3.66
CA MET A 59 -4.07 8.86 -3.35
C MET A 59 -3.57 8.20 -4.62
N VAL A 60 -2.27 8.28 -4.86
CA VAL A 60 -1.61 7.47 -5.89
C VAL A 60 -1.50 6.04 -5.39
N VAL A 61 -2.18 5.12 -6.08
CA VAL A 61 -2.10 3.68 -5.81
C VAL A 61 -0.88 3.12 -6.53
N ARG A 62 0.02 2.49 -5.78
CA ARG A 62 1.18 1.78 -6.31
C ARG A 62 0.98 0.28 -6.15
N THR A 63 0.90 -0.39 -7.28
CA THR A 63 0.91 -1.85 -7.41
C THR A 63 2.20 -2.27 -8.13
N ASN A 64 2.41 -3.57 -8.33
CA ASN A 64 3.54 -4.11 -9.12
C ASN A 64 4.94 -3.85 -8.53
N PHE A 65 5.16 -4.28 -7.29
CA PHE A 65 6.50 -4.26 -6.71
C PHE A 65 7.40 -5.34 -7.35
N PRO A 66 8.67 -5.01 -7.71
CA PRO A 66 9.64 -5.96 -8.26
C PRO A 66 10.20 -6.85 -7.16
N CYS A 67 9.33 -7.65 -6.57
CA CYS A 67 9.68 -8.61 -5.53
C CYS A 67 9.46 -10.03 -6.00
N HIS A 68 10.07 -10.99 -5.32
CA HIS A 68 9.72 -12.38 -5.48
C HIS A 68 8.24 -12.56 -5.20
N LYS A 69 7.53 -13.13 -6.18
CA LYS A 69 6.12 -13.47 -6.07
C LYS A 69 5.99 -14.83 -5.43
N GLN A 70 4.88 -15.01 -4.73
CA GLN A 70 4.60 -16.28 -4.10
C GLN A 70 4.07 -17.25 -5.16
N PRO A 71 4.56 -18.51 -5.20
CA PRO A 71 3.97 -19.54 -6.03
C PRO A 71 2.50 -19.76 -5.66
N SER A 72 1.65 -19.99 -6.66
CA SER A 72 0.27 -20.43 -6.43
C SER A 72 0.26 -21.65 -5.51
N SER A 73 -0.70 -21.73 -4.58
CA SER A 73 -0.83 -22.74 -3.50
C SER A 73 0.14 -22.66 -2.31
N SER A 74 1.12 -21.75 -2.31
CA SER A 74 1.91 -21.50 -1.10
C SER A 74 1.07 -20.82 0.00
N VAL A 75 1.49 -20.91 1.26
CA VAL A 75 0.82 -20.31 2.44
C VAL A 75 1.62 -19.15 3.06
N HIS A 76 2.64 -18.66 2.35
CA HIS A 76 3.65 -17.74 2.89
C HIS A 76 3.41 -16.26 2.56
N CYS A 77 2.16 -15.85 2.30
CA CYS A 77 1.85 -14.47 1.88
C CYS A 77 2.37 -13.41 2.86
N GLY A 78 2.23 -13.66 4.17
CA GLY A 78 2.80 -12.80 5.20
C GLY A 78 4.33 -12.67 5.12
N TYR A 79 5.05 -13.75 4.80
CA TYR A 79 6.52 -13.71 4.67
C TYR A 79 6.95 -12.81 3.50
N TYR A 80 6.36 -13.01 2.31
CA TYR A 80 6.67 -12.18 1.14
C TYR A 80 6.31 -10.71 1.36
N MET A 81 5.20 -10.44 2.06
CA MET A 81 4.83 -9.09 2.46
C MET A 81 5.87 -8.45 3.39
N CYS A 82 6.28 -9.13 4.45
CA CYS A 82 7.30 -8.64 5.38
C CYS A 82 8.64 -8.39 4.67
N GLU A 83 9.02 -9.27 3.76
CA GLU A 83 10.25 -9.13 2.98
C GLU A 83 10.20 -7.92 2.05
N ASN A 84 9.05 -7.65 1.41
CA ASN A 84 8.85 -6.45 0.60
C ASN A 84 8.95 -5.17 1.40
N ILE A 85 8.29 -5.17 2.56
CA ILE A 85 8.33 -4.06 3.51
C ILE A 85 9.78 -3.78 3.94
N ARG A 86 10.55 -4.83 4.26
CA ARG A 86 11.98 -4.76 4.59
C ARG A 86 12.79 -4.15 3.44
N MET A 87 12.58 -4.63 2.21
CA MET A 87 13.30 -4.18 1.01
C MET A 87 13.04 -2.71 0.66
N ILE A 88 11.83 -2.21 0.89
CA ILE A 88 11.45 -0.83 0.58
C ILE A 88 12.10 0.18 1.52
N ARG A 89 12.63 -0.28 2.67
CA ARG A 89 13.32 0.55 3.67
C ARG A 89 12.52 1.80 4.06
N ARG A 90 11.19 1.78 3.95
CA ARG A 90 10.31 2.89 4.39
C ARG A 90 9.94 2.80 5.87
N TYR A 91 10.36 1.72 6.53
CA TYR A 91 10.42 1.60 7.98
C TYR A 91 11.88 1.72 8.42
N THR A 92 12.54 2.83 8.06
CA THR A 92 13.75 3.22 8.77
C THR A 92 13.31 3.82 10.09
N THR A 93 13.86 3.35 11.19
CA THR A 93 13.70 3.96 12.52
C THR A 93 14.39 5.31 12.64
N ASP A 94 14.90 5.86 11.54
CA ASP A 94 15.57 7.14 11.48
C ASP A 94 14.51 8.25 11.34
N PRO A 95 14.25 9.05 12.39
CA PRO A 95 13.20 10.07 12.38
C PRO A 95 13.55 11.28 11.49
N GLU A 96 14.79 11.35 11.00
CA GLU A 96 15.39 12.55 10.42
C GLU A 96 15.81 12.29 8.96
N ARG A 97 14.88 12.52 8.00
CA ARG A 97 15.28 12.87 6.63
C ARG A 97 14.24 13.66 5.87
#